data_AF-A0A1D8TT37-F1
#
_entry.id   AF-A0A1D8TT37-F1
#
_cell.length_a   1.000
_cell.length_b   1.000
_cell.length_c   1.000
_cell.angle_alpha   90.00
_cell.angle_beta   90.00
_cell.angle_gamma   90.00
#
_symmetry.space_group_name_H-M   'P 1'
#
loop_
_entity.id
_entity.type
_entity.pdbx_description
1 polymer ?
#
loop_
_entity_poly.entity_id
_entity_poly.type
_entity_poly.pdbx_seq_one_letter_code
_entity_poly.pdbx_strand_id
1 'polypeptide(L)'
;MARVDRYVVVEPQSCPSCQGNDWESRDCSISLLCGGSTGRASNRNCRVLRLLHHLPNPNAGRIPPEMLPQLKAFAPQSNLAVEAEAQLFHRNLNRAQTTPSLGDRPLVVLTAAKPVTVDQLPRGFTADYMQQQIAVWQELQAELATLSSSSRQIISEQSGHLMYFDQPSLIIDGIHHLSTSLETPVIPAGLTVRGS
;
A
#
# COMPACT_ATOMS: atom_id res chain seq x y z
N MET A 1 13.75 -15.58 -21.88
CA MET A 1 13.37 -14.16 -22.01
C MET A 1 11.88 -14.10 -22.34
N ALA A 2 11.02 -14.05 -21.31
CA ALA A 2 9.59 -13.92 -21.50
C ALA A 2 9.23 -12.42 -21.46
N ARG A 3 8.72 -11.92 -22.57
CA ARG A 3 8.27 -10.54 -22.79
C ARG A 3 6.89 -10.41 -22.14
N VAL A 4 6.78 -9.64 -21.06
CA VAL A 4 5.50 -9.31 -20.43
C VAL A 4 4.89 -8.14 -21.21
N ASP A 5 4.41 -8.42 -22.43
CA ASP A 5 3.53 -7.53 -23.17
C ASP A 5 2.09 -7.89 -22.81
N ARG A 6 1.49 -7.12 -21.88
CA ARG A 6 0.05 -6.78 -21.82
C ARG A 6 -0.25 -6.07 -20.50
N TYR A 7 -0.01 -4.76 -20.46
CA TYR A 7 -0.90 -3.91 -19.68
C TYR A 7 -2.24 -3.92 -20.40
N VAL A 8 -3.29 -4.38 -19.73
CA VAL A 8 -4.66 -4.13 -20.20
C VAL A 8 -4.88 -2.63 -20.02
N VAL A 9 -4.69 -1.88 -21.10
CA VAL A 9 -5.24 -0.53 -21.20
C VAL A 9 -6.75 -0.72 -21.24
N VAL A 10 -7.39 -0.59 -20.08
CA VAL A 10 -8.85 -0.43 -20.05
C VAL A 10 -9.11 0.90 -20.74
N GLU A 11 -9.63 0.86 -21.97
CA GLU A 11 -10.09 2.06 -22.64
C GLU A 11 -11.00 2.83 -21.68
N PRO A 12 -10.69 4.10 -21.37
CA PRO A 12 -11.46 4.85 -20.40
C PRO A 12 -12.88 4.93 -20.95
N GLN A 13 -13.83 4.42 -20.18
CA GLN A 13 -15.26 4.62 -20.41
C GLN A 13 -15.45 6.11 -20.70
N SER A 14 -15.79 6.41 -21.95
CA SER A 14 -15.83 7.77 -22.50
C SER A 14 -16.62 8.66 -21.55
N CYS A 15 -15.95 9.63 -20.93
CA CYS A 15 -16.64 10.66 -20.18
C CYS A 15 -17.53 11.44 -21.16
N PRO A 16 -18.87 11.46 -21.01
CA PRO A 16 -19.76 12.05 -22.02
C PRO A 16 -19.52 13.56 -22.25
N SER A 17 -18.83 14.22 -21.32
CA SER A 17 -18.48 15.65 -21.39
C SER A 17 -17.08 15.94 -21.93
N CYS A 18 -16.20 14.94 -22.06
CA CYS A 18 -14.82 15.16 -22.53
C CYS A 18 -14.73 14.62 -23.97
N GLN A 19 -14.62 15.51 -24.97
CA GLN A 19 -14.34 15.10 -26.34
C GLN A 19 -12.84 14.84 -26.48
N GLY A 20 -12.46 13.58 -26.73
CA GLY A 20 -11.05 13.20 -26.98
C GLY A 20 -10.17 13.15 -25.72
N ASN A 21 -8.85 13.27 -25.92
CA ASN A 21 -7.82 13.08 -24.89
C ASN A 21 -7.67 14.27 -23.92
N ASP A 22 -8.69 15.14 -23.80
CA ASP A 22 -8.69 16.37 -23.01
C ASP A 22 -8.90 16.14 -21.49
N TRP A 23 -8.26 15.11 -20.94
CA TRP A 23 -8.24 14.83 -19.48
C TRP A 23 -7.52 15.94 -18.68
N GLU A 24 -6.71 16.77 -19.34
CA GLU A 24 -6.01 17.92 -18.76
C GLU A 24 -6.94 19.10 -18.45
N SER A 25 -8.16 19.11 -18.99
CA SER A 25 -9.12 20.19 -18.72
C SER A 25 -9.66 20.08 -17.29
N ARG A 26 -9.54 21.19 -16.54
CA ARG A 26 -9.87 21.32 -15.11
C ARG A 26 -11.31 20.94 -14.74
N ASP A 27 -12.20 20.90 -15.73
CA ASP A 27 -13.63 20.65 -15.54
C ASP A 27 -14.01 19.17 -15.63
N CYS A 28 -13.18 18.32 -16.26
CA CYS A 28 -13.48 16.90 -16.44
C CYS A 28 -13.18 16.04 -15.19
N SER A 29 -12.10 16.32 -14.46
CA SER A 29 -11.73 15.53 -13.26
C SER A 29 -12.68 15.73 -12.07
N ILE A 30 -13.29 16.91 -11.95
CA ILE A 30 -14.26 17.24 -10.90
C ILE A 30 -15.65 16.70 -11.19
N SER A 31 -16.05 16.68 -12.47
CA SER A 31 -17.41 16.29 -12.88
C SER A 31 -17.70 14.79 -12.68
N LEU A 32 -16.69 13.92 -12.82
CA LEU A 32 -16.83 12.48 -12.60
C LEU A 32 -16.99 12.12 -11.11
N LEU A 33 -16.33 12.87 -10.22
CA LEU A 33 -16.34 12.65 -8.77
C LEU A 33 -17.60 13.18 -8.08
N CYS A 34 -18.26 14.18 -8.68
CA CYS A 34 -19.34 14.91 -8.03
C CYS A 34 -20.71 14.67 -8.66
N GLY A 35 -20.86 13.62 -9.49
CA GLY A 35 -22.13 13.13 -10.00
C GLY A 35 -22.96 14.20 -10.70
N GLY A 36 -22.59 14.52 -11.94
CA GLY A 36 -23.37 15.20 -13.00
C GLY A 36 -24.69 15.90 -12.65
N SER A 37 -24.72 16.75 -11.62
CA SER A 37 -25.91 17.52 -11.25
C SER A 37 -25.55 18.99 -11.30
N THR A 38 -26.18 19.69 -12.24
CA THR A 38 -26.14 21.14 -12.47
C THR A 38 -26.79 21.95 -11.33
N GLY A 39 -26.82 21.40 -10.11
CA GLY A 39 -27.46 21.96 -8.94
C GLY A 39 -26.45 22.47 -7.92
N ARG A 40 -26.74 23.65 -7.37
CA ARG A 40 -25.97 24.43 -6.37
C ARG A 40 -25.70 23.70 -5.02
N ALA A 41 -25.88 22.38 -4.95
CA ALA A 41 -25.66 21.53 -3.77
C ALA A 41 -24.36 20.69 -3.82
N SER A 42 -23.54 20.83 -4.88
CA SER A 42 -22.21 20.19 -5.00
C SER A 42 -21.12 21.15 -4.51
N ASN A 43 -20.64 21.03 -3.26
CA ASN A 43 -19.46 21.84 -2.90
C ASN A 43 -18.62 21.43 -1.67
N ARG A 44 -19.03 20.50 -0.79
CA ARG A 44 -18.17 20.13 0.36
C ARG A 44 -17.18 19.02 0.03
N ASN A 45 -17.63 17.92 -0.57
CA ASN A 45 -16.78 16.76 -0.86
C ASN A 45 -15.76 17.08 -1.99
N CYS A 46 -16.17 17.83 -3.02
CA CYS A 46 -15.26 18.25 -4.10
C CYS A 46 -14.15 19.21 -3.60
N ARG A 47 -14.42 20.00 -2.55
CA ARG A 47 -13.41 20.89 -1.94
C ARG A 47 -12.37 20.13 -1.13
N VAL A 48 -12.77 19.08 -0.40
CA VAL A 48 -11.85 18.22 0.36
C VAL A 48 -10.95 17.42 -0.57
N LEU A 49 -11.51 16.82 -1.63
CA LEU A 49 -10.74 16.09 -2.65
C LEU A 49 -9.74 17.00 -3.38
N ARG A 50 -10.16 18.23 -3.71
CA ARG A 50 -9.26 19.26 -4.26
C ARG A 50 -8.13 19.60 -3.28
N LEU A 51 -8.42 19.67 -1.99
CA LEU A 51 -7.41 19.90 -0.94
C LEU A 51 -6.42 18.75 -0.83
N LEU A 52 -6.88 17.50 -0.91
CA LEU A 52 -6.05 16.29 -0.84
C LEU A 52 -5.10 16.18 -2.04
N HIS A 53 -5.55 16.55 -3.24
CA HIS A 53 -4.70 16.67 -4.43
C HIS A 53 -3.64 17.79 -4.33
N HIS A 54 -3.82 18.74 -3.41
CA HIS A 54 -2.87 19.83 -3.15
C HIS A 54 -1.99 19.58 -1.92
N LEU A 55 -2.17 18.47 -1.20
CA LEU A 55 -1.20 18.09 -0.18
C LEU A 55 0.10 17.66 -0.88
N PRO A 56 1.23 18.32 -0.60
CA PRO A 56 2.50 17.94 -1.22
C PRO A 56 2.82 16.51 -0.83
N ASN A 57 2.86 15.61 -1.81
CA ASN A 57 3.44 14.28 -1.60
C ASN A 57 4.95 14.49 -1.42
N PRO A 58 5.52 14.27 -0.22
CA PRO A 58 6.95 14.50 0.02
C PRO A 58 7.84 13.57 -0.82
N ASN A 59 7.26 12.51 -1.38
CA ASN A 59 7.95 11.56 -2.26
C ASN A 59 7.74 11.87 -3.75
N ALA A 60 7.06 12.97 -4.13
CA ALA A 60 6.87 13.32 -5.54
C ALA A 60 8.21 13.45 -6.29
N GLY A 61 9.27 13.93 -5.63
CA GLY A 61 10.61 13.99 -6.21
C GLY A 61 11.33 12.63 -6.36
N ARG A 62 10.79 11.57 -5.75
CA ARG A 62 11.29 10.19 -5.88
C ARG A 62 10.58 9.42 -7.01
N ILE A 63 9.54 10.01 -7.60
CA ILE A 63 8.76 9.41 -8.68
C ILE A 63 9.34 9.90 -10.01
N PRO A 64 9.60 9.01 -10.99
CA PRO A 64 10.04 9.41 -12.32
C PRO A 64 9.10 10.46 -12.93
N PRO A 65 9.61 11.61 -13.43
CA PRO A 65 8.78 12.71 -13.92
C PRO A 65 7.77 12.31 -14.99
N GLU A 66 8.13 11.34 -15.82
CA GLU A 66 7.31 10.80 -16.91
C GLU A 66 6.06 10.04 -16.43
N MET A 67 5.99 9.65 -15.16
CA MET A 67 4.84 8.97 -14.55
C MET A 67 3.88 9.93 -13.84
N LEU A 68 4.30 11.16 -13.57
CA LEU A 68 3.50 12.13 -12.82
C LEU A 68 2.17 12.49 -13.52
N PRO A 69 2.10 12.66 -14.85
CA PRO A 69 0.82 12.91 -15.54
C PRO A 69 -0.20 11.78 -15.33
N GLN A 70 0.24 10.53 -15.44
CA GLN A 70 -0.59 9.33 -15.32
C GLN A 70 -1.08 9.16 -13.89
N LEU A 71 -0.22 9.38 -12.89
CA LEU A 71 -0.62 9.35 -11.48
C LEU A 71 -1.66 10.44 -11.17
N LYS A 72 -1.48 11.65 -11.72
CA LYS A 72 -2.46 12.74 -11.57
C LYS A 72 -3.80 12.40 -12.23
N ALA A 73 -3.78 11.82 -13.42
CA ALA A 73 -4.99 11.40 -14.14
C ALA A 73 -5.72 10.25 -13.42
N PHE A 74 -4.98 9.33 -12.80
CA PHE A 74 -5.52 8.17 -12.09
C PHE A 74 -6.08 8.51 -10.69
N ALA A 75 -5.49 9.48 -9.99
CA ALA A 75 -5.88 9.83 -8.62
C ALA A 75 -7.39 10.08 -8.37
N PRO A 76 -8.16 10.80 -9.22
CA PRO A 76 -9.60 10.89 -9.01
C PRO A 76 -10.32 9.55 -9.11
N GLN A 77 -9.82 8.62 -9.95
CA GLN A 77 -10.40 7.28 -10.09
C GLN A 77 -10.11 6.44 -8.85
N SER A 78 -8.89 6.53 -8.29
CA SER A 78 -8.51 5.77 -7.09
C SER A 78 -9.24 6.21 -5.84
N ASN A 79 -9.72 7.46 -5.75
CA ASN A 79 -10.40 7.99 -4.57
C ASN A 79 -11.67 7.18 -4.21
N LEU A 80 -12.39 6.65 -5.21
CA LEU A 80 -13.55 5.79 -4.96
C LEU A 80 -13.15 4.48 -4.26
N ALA A 81 -12.03 3.88 -4.67
CA ALA A 81 -11.50 2.68 -4.04
C ALA A 81 -10.99 2.97 -2.62
N VAL A 82 -10.28 4.09 -2.43
CA VAL A 82 -9.80 4.53 -1.11
C VAL A 82 -10.96 4.76 -0.14
N GLU A 83 -12.04 5.39 -0.61
CA GLU A 83 -13.23 5.59 0.22
C GLU A 83 -13.89 4.26 0.59
N ALA A 84 -14.05 3.35 -0.37
CA ALA A 84 -14.58 2.01 -0.11
C ALA A 84 -13.72 1.22 0.89
N GLU A 85 -12.40 1.29 0.79
CA GLU A 85 -11.47 0.67 1.73
C GLU A 85 -11.58 1.28 3.13
N ALA A 86 -11.69 2.61 3.23
CA ALA A 86 -11.85 3.30 4.51
C ALA A 86 -13.14 2.88 5.24
N GLN A 87 -14.23 2.68 4.49
CA GLN A 87 -15.49 2.18 5.06
C GLN A 87 -15.37 0.74 5.57
N LEU A 88 -14.48 -0.07 4.99
CA LEU A 88 -14.25 -1.46 5.38
C LEU A 88 -13.21 -1.62 6.49
N PHE A 89 -12.46 -0.58 6.82
CA PHE A 89 -11.32 -0.65 7.73
C PHE A 89 -11.66 -1.31 9.07
N HIS A 90 -12.69 -0.83 9.78
CA HIS A 90 -13.10 -1.38 11.07
C HIS A 90 -13.56 -2.84 10.96
N ARG A 91 -14.30 -3.18 9.89
CA ARG A 91 -14.74 -4.56 9.65
C ARG A 91 -13.54 -5.49 9.43
N ASN A 92 -12.54 -5.04 8.68
CA ASN A 92 -11.32 -5.79 8.43
C ASN A 92 -10.53 -6.01 9.73
N LEU A 93 -10.40 -5.00 10.57
CA LEU A 93 -9.75 -5.13 11.89
C LEU A 93 -10.49 -6.11 12.80
N ASN A 94 -11.83 -6.02 12.87
CA ASN A 94 -12.62 -6.96 13.68
C ASN A 94 -12.45 -8.40 13.19
N ARG A 95 -12.38 -8.61 11.87
CA ARG A 95 -12.10 -9.95 11.31
C ARG A 95 -10.68 -10.42 11.62
N ALA A 96 -9.69 -9.53 11.51
CA ALA A 96 -8.30 -9.85 11.84
C ALA A 96 -8.16 -10.28 13.31
N GLN A 97 -8.85 -9.61 14.24
CA GLN A 97 -8.87 -9.99 15.66
C GLN A 97 -9.41 -11.41 15.91
N THR A 98 -10.28 -11.93 15.04
CA THR A 98 -10.81 -13.30 15.15
C THR A 98 -9.89 -14.38 14.58
N THR A 99 -8.73 -14.01 14.01
CA THR A 99 -7.74 -14.94 13.45
C THR A 99 -6.58 -15.09 14.43
N PRO A 100 -6.58 -16.12 15.30
CA PRO A 100 -5.58 -16.25 16.36
C PRO A 100 -4.21 -16.71 15.85
N SER A 101 -4.15 -17.36 14.68
CA SER A 101 -2.91 -17.89 14.11
C SER A 101 -3.05 -18.19 12.61
N LEU A 102 -1.92 -18.13 11.91
CA LEU A 102 -1.70 -18.59 10.53
C LEU A 102 -1.16 -20.03 10.46
N GLY A 103 -0.98 -20.71 11.60
CA GLY A 103 -0.44 -22.07 11.66
C GLY A 103 1.04 -22.12 11.24
N ASP A 104 1.37 -23.03 10.33
CA ASP A 104 2.70 -23.23 9.76
C ASP A 104 2.93 -22.51 8.43
N ARG A 105 1.98 -21.66 8.00
CA ARG A 105 2.09 -20.91 6.75
C ARG A 105 3.30 -19.99 6.78
N PRO A 106 4.22 -20.05 5.80
CA PRO A 106 5.37 -19.15 5.74
C PRO A 106 4.95 -17.68 5.85
N LEU A 107 5.60 -16.95 6.77
CA LEU A 107 5.33 -15.54 7.02
C LEU A 107 6.65 -14.76 7.07
N VAL A 108 6.79 -13.72 6.24
CA VAL A 108 7.90 -12.78 6.32
C VAL A 108 7.37 -11.43 6.78
N VAL A 109 7.89 -10.91 7.89
CA VAL A 109 7.54 -9.59 8.43
C VAL A 109 8.72 -8.65 8.21
N LEU A 110 8.57 -7.66 7.34
CA LEU A 110 9.56 -6.64 7.08
C LEU A 110 9.25 -5.39 7.91
N THR A 111 10.08 -5.07 8.89
CA THR A 111 9.85 -4.01 9.86
C THR A 111 10.74 -2.80 9.59
N ALA A 112 10.13 -1.66 9.25
CA ALA A 112 10.82 -0.39 9.15
C ALA A 112 11.26 0.11 10.54
N ALA A 113 12.53 0.48 10.68
CA ALA A 113 13.14 0.97 11.92
C ALA A 113 14.09 2.16 11.69
N LYS A 114 13.98 2.84 10.54
CA LYS A 114 14.77 4.06 10.28
C LYS A 114 14.48 5.13 11.35
N PRO A 115 15.51 5.65 12.04
CA PRO A 115 15.32 6.70 13.03
C PRO A 115 14.65 7.93 12.41
N VAL A 116 13.62 8.45 13.06
CA VAL A 116 13.01 9.74 12.70
C VAL A 116 13.67 10.81 13.55
N THR A 117 14.23 11.82 12.91
CA THR A 117 14.86 12.95 13.60
C THR A 117 13.84 14.04 13.91
N VAL A 118 14.04 14.78 15.01
CA VAL A 118 13.05 15.76 15.53
C VAL A 118 12.74 16.88 14.53
N ASP A 119 13.72 17.24 13.70
CA ASP A 119 13.59 18.22 12.61
C ASP A 119 12.67 17.75 11.47
N GLN A 120 12.40 16.46 11.37
CA GLN A 120 11.51 15.87 10.35
C GLN A 120 10.07 15.75 10.84
N LEU A 121 9.79 16.12 12.10
CA LEU A 121 8.48 15.96 12.69
C LEU A 121 7.53 17.10 12.29
N PRO A 122 6.25 16.79 11.97
CA PRO A 122 5.24 17.83 11.82
C PRO A 122 5.12 18.66 13.10
N ARG A 123 4.81 19.95 12.94
CA ARG A 123 4.57 20.84 14.09
C ARG A 123 3.52 20.24 15.02
N GLY A 124 3.87 20.12 16.31
CA GLY A 124 3.01 19.53 17.35
C GLY A 124 3.39 18.10 17.77
N PHE A 125 4.33 17.45 17.08
CA PHE A 125 4.87 16.15 17.49
C PHE A 125 6.15 16.35 18.32
N THR A 126 6.28 15.63 19.44
CA THR A 126 7.47 15.67 20.30
C THR A 126 8.37 14.45 20.03
N ALA A 127 9.65 14.57 20.39
CA ALA A 127 10.59 13.44 20.32
C ALA A 127 10.09 12.25 21.15
N ASP A 128 9.64 12.50 22.38
CA ASP A 128 9.14 11.48 23.30
C ASP A 128 7.92 10.74 22.71
N TYR A 129 6.98 11.47 22.11
CA TYR A 129 5.82 10.86 21.46
C TYR A 129 6.23 9.96 20.30
N MET A 130 7.22 10.36 19.52
CA MET A 130 7.73 9.53 18.43
C MET A 130 8.47 8.29 18.92
N GLN A 131 9.24 8.40 20.01
CA GLN A 131 9.87 7.24 20.64
C GLN A 131 8.82 6.23 21.13
N GLN A 132 7.74 6.71 21.74
CA GLN A 132 6.62 5.84 22.14
C GLN A 132 5.97 5.16 20.94
N GLN A 133 5.73 5.89 19.85
CA GLN A 133 5.18 5.29 18.62
C GLN A 133 6.12 4.24 18.01
N ILE A 134 7.44 4.47 18.03
CA ILE A 134 8.42 3.50 17.53
C ILE A 134 8.42 2.24 18.40
N ALA A 135 8.34 2.38 19.72
CA ALA A 135 8.27 1.24 20.63
C ALA A 135 7.01 0.40 20.36
N VAL A 136 5.84 1.04 20.33
CA VAL A 136 4.57 0.36 20.01
C VAL A 136 4.61 -0.28 18.63
N TRP A 137 5.20 0.40 17.64
CA TRP A 137 5.37 -0.16 16.29
C TRP A 137 6.22 -1.44 16.32
N GLN A 138 7.35 -1.44 17.02
CA GLN A 138 8.21 -2.62 17.12
C GLN A 138 7.50 -3.79 17.82
N GLU A 139 6.76 -3.51 18.89
CA GLU A 139 5.95 -4.51 19.60
C GLU A 139 4.90 -5.13 18.67
N LEU A 140 4.10 -4.33 17.99
CA LEU A 140 3.08 -4.81 17.05
C LEU A 140 3.67 -5.64 15.91
N GLN A 141 4.84 -5.26 15.39
CA GLN A 141 5.51 -6.01 14.33
C GLN A 141 6.06 -7.36 14.83
N ALA A 142 6.57 -7.40 16.06
CA ALA A 142 6.97 -8.66 16.70
C ALA A 142 5.76 -9.57 16.95
N GLU A 143 4.63 -9.01 17.41
CA GLU A 143 3.39 -9.75 17.59
C GLU A 143 2.89 -10.36 16.27
N LEU A 144 2.95 -9.62 15.16
CA LEU A 144 2.59 -10.16 13.84
C LEU A 144 3.42 -11.39 13.46
N ALA A 145 4.71 -11.40 13.79
CA ALA A 145 5.58 -12.55 13.52
C ALA A 145 5.18 -13.79 14.35
N THR A 146 4.48 -13.63 15.48
CA THR A 146 3.99 -14.77 16.28
C THR A 146 2.79 -15.48 15.68
N LEU A 147 2.12 -14.89 14.67
CA LEU A 147 0.96 -15.50 14.05
C LEU A 147 1.29 -16.83 13.34
N SER A 148 2.52 -17.03 12.90
CA SER A 148 2.97 -18.27 12.25
C SER A 148 4.13 -18.91 13.00
N SER A 149 4.15 -20.25 13.08
CA SER A 149 5.31 -21.02 13.55
C SER A 149 6.44 -21.07 12.52
N SER A 150 6.17 -20.70 11.27
CA SER A 150 7.14 -20.57 10.16
C SER A 150 7.31 -19.10 9.78
N SER A 151 7.61 -18.26 10.77
CA SER A 151 7.80 -16.83 10.56
C SER A 151 9.26 -16.42 10.54
N ARG A 152 9.54 -15.31 9.84
CA ARG A 152 10.82 -14.61 9.87
C ARG A 152 10.57 -13.11 9.89
N GLN A 153 11.04 -12.44 10.94
CA GLN A 153 11.05 -10.98 11.01
C GLN A 153 12.41 -10.45 10.55
N ILE A 154 12.39 -9.39 9.73
CA ILE A 154 13.59 -8.68 9.29
C ILE A 154 13.40 -7.21 9.60
N ILE A 155 14.28 -6.67 10.45
CA ILE A 155 14.26 -5.27 10.88
C ILE A 155 15.22 -4.48 9.99
N SER A 156 14.73 -3.37 9.47
CA SER A 156 15.46 -2.50 8.55
C SER A 156 15.64 -1.11 9.17
N GLU A 157 16.87 -0.83 9.63
CA GLU A 157 17.24 0.48 10.18
C GLU A 157 17.48 1.56 9.10
N GLN A 158 17.44 1.18 7.83
CA GLN A 158 17.71 2.08 6.70
C GLN A 158 16.44 2.47 5.93
N SER A 159 15.28 1.86 6.23
CA SER A 159 14.00 2.15 5.59
C SER A 159 12.94 2.68 6.53
N GLY A 160 12.21 3.68 6.07
CA GLY A 160 10.99 4.16 6.68
C GLY A 160 9.75 3.40 6.16
N HIS A 161 8.57 4.01 6.35
CA HIS A 161 7.28 3.43 5.94
C HIS A 161 7.23 3.01 4.47
N LEU A 162 7.88 3.76 3.57
CA LEU A 162 7.93 3.46 2.14
C LEU A 162 9.20 2.67 1.77
N MET A 163 9.35 1.49 2.37
CA MET A 163 10.52 0.64 2.19
C MET A 163 10.79 0.26 0.72
N TYR A 164 9.76 0.25 -0.13
CA TYR A 164 9.93 0.01 -1.57
C TYR A 164 10.71 1.10 -2.30
N PHE A 165 10.79 2.31 -1.75
CA PHE A 165 11.70 3.33 -2.25
C PHE A 165 13.08 3.29 -1.58
N ASP A 166 13.17 2.84 -0.33
CA ASP A 166 14.41 2.90 0.46
C ASP A 166 15.29 1.67 0.26
N GLN A 167 14.71 0.46 0.30
CA GLN A 167 15.39 -0.83 0.13
C GLN A 167 14.50 -1.81 -0.67
N PRO A 168 14.29 -1.57 -1.98
CA PRO A 168 13.47 -2.45 -2.82
C PRO A 168 13.98 -3.90 -2.88
N SER A 169 15.31 -4.10 -2.80
CA SER A 169 15.92 -5.44 -2.74
C SER A 169 15.41 -6.26 -1.56
N LEU A 170 15.22 -5.63 -0.40
CA LEU A 170 14.74 -6.32 0.80
C LEU A 170 13.33 -6.90 0.61
N ILE A 171 12.48 -6.20 -0.14
CA ILE A 171 11.13 -6.67 -0.50
C ILE A 171 11.23 -7.86 -1.46
N ILE A 172 12.06 -7.73 -2.49
CA ILE A 172 12.28 -8.78 -3.50
C ILE A 172 12.81 -10.06 -2.83
N ASP A 173 13.79 -9.93 -1.96
CA ASP A 173 14.37 -11.05 -1.20
C ASP A 173 13.33 -11.70 -0.28
N GLY A 174 12.48 -10.89 0.38
CA GLY A 174 11.37 -11.39 1.19
C GLY A 174 10.37 -12.22 0.38
N ILE A 175 10.04 -11.79 -0.84
CA ILE A 175 9.16 -12.52 -1.76
C ILE A 175 9.82 -13.82 -2.23
N HIS A 176 11.09 -13.80 -2.60
CA HIS A 176 11.81 -15.01 -3.00
C HIS A 176 11.93 -16.03 -1.86
N HIS A 177 12.17 -15.55 -0.64
CA HIS A 177 12.17 -16.40 0.55
C HIS A 177 10.81 -17.07 0.73
N LEU A 178 9.72 -16.30 0.63
CA LEU A 178 8.36 -16.84 0.72
C LEU A 178 8.09 -17.92 -0.33
N SER A 179 8.43 -17.66 -1.60
CA SER A 179 8.26 -18.63 -2.70
C SER A 179 9.02 -19.92 -2.44
N THR A 180 10.30 -19.79 -2.04
CA THR A 180 11.16 -20.95 -1.75
C THR A 180 10.60 -21.77 -0.58
N SER A 181 10.12 -21.12 0.48
CA SER A 181 9.52 -21.82 1.63
C SER A 181 8.30 -22.66 1.24
N LEU A 182 7.52 -22.22 0.25
CA LEU A 182 6.36 -22.95 -0.27
C LEU A 182 6.74 -24.13 -1.17
N GLU A 183 7.90 -24.09 -1.81
CA GLU A 183 8.39 -25.15 -2.71
C GLU A 183 9.03 -26.33 -1.97
N THR A 184 9.26 -26.20 -0.65
CA THR A 184 9.78 -27.29 0.17
C THR A 184 8.72 -28.40 0.30
N PRO A 185 8.95 -29.64 -0.18
CA PRO A 185 7.98 -30.70 -0.02
C PRO A 185 7.84 -31.04 1.45
N VAL A 186 6.62 -30.94 1.99
CA VAL A 186 6.24 -31.65 3.20
C VAL A 186 6.29 -33.14 2.85
N ILE A 187 7.43 -33.79 3.08
CA ILE A 187 7.49 -35.25 3.09
C ILE A 187 6.72 -35.66 4.35
N PRO A 188 5.51 -36.26 4.24
CA PRO A 188 4.81 -36.71 5.43
C PRO A 188 5.69 -37.74 6.15
N ALA A 189 5.93 -37.52 7.43
CA ALA A 189 6.62 -38.46 8.29
C ALA A 189 5.87 -39.80 8.28
N GLY A 190 6.37 -40.77 7.52
CA GLY A 190 5.76 -42.09 7.40
C GLY A 190 5.90 -42.79 6.05
N LEU A 191 6.33 -42.12 4.97
CA LEU A 191 6.52 -42.80 3.69
C LEU A 191 7.93 -43.41 3.59
N THR A 192 8.10 -44.61 4.15
CA THR A 192 9.28 -45.44 3.87
C THR A 192 9.21 -45.91 2.42
N VAL A 193 9.97 -45.26 1.54
CA VAL A 193 10.23 -45.78 0.18
C VAL A 193 11.06 -47.05 0.35
N ARG A 194 10.41 -48.22 0.26
CA ARG A 194 11.11 -49.50 0.11
C ARG A 194 11.54 -49.62 -1.35
N GLY A 195 12.84 -49.44 -1.59
CA GLY A 195 13.47 -49.77 -2.87
C GLY A 195 13.36 -51.27 -3.14
N SER A 196 13.08 -51.60 -4.40
CA SER A 196 13.08 -52.96 -4.97
C SER A 196 14.49 -53.32 -5.44
#